data_AF-A0A7Z9QRG8-F1
#
_entry.id   AF-A0A7Z9QRG8-F1
#
_cell.length_a   1.000
_cell.length_b   1.000
_cell.length_c   1.000
_cell.angle_alpha   90.00
_cell.angle_beta   90.00
_cell.angle_gamma   90.00
#
_symmetry.space_group_name_H-M   'P 1'
#
loop_
_entity.id
_entity.type
_entity.pdbx_description
1 polymer ?
#
loop_
_entity_poly.entity_id
_entity_poly.type
_entity_poly.pdbx_seq_one_letter_code
_entity_poly.pdbx_strand_id
1 'polypeptide(L)'
;MKFEKFGIIFCILTLVLGCGVSNYDRGVNFLGKEEFDTAIPYFEAAINSGVNTAEAHRELGITYYKKEMAQQAANHLRIAVKNSRKDSRAAFFLAAALEKNGNFDEAVDAYREFIKLNSSDAIDHDVKSRIVLVKDQRDNQFVQEAIAGELEANSGKISDNRIVAHYIEVIPGSEDPVALQKSLTSLLISDLAKVDQIDVVRRSLLQKLINVIDLDQDAVFNTKNINRIGRLLRAKNVISGKIEEASDGRLRLNLFLNKIKSNEVQPISTPEGEQNDLFDLQKALVFSILESLDIRPVGTLKKALLKRETESMSALILFGQGIDSADRGDYAAAVKLLRDALSEDPDFELAKKVLNDAEAHEIARSQDLSIIETKVVRRIESQSAIHDRFSRMDSALTREFAPPTAADATLEGDAPPPKTPITIIVKQ
;
A
#
# COMPACT_ATOMS: atom_id res chain seq x y z
N MET A 1 -45.85 52.37 34.88
CA MET A 1 -45.42 50.99 34.57
C MET A 1 -45.45 50.74 33.05
N LYS A 2 -44.43 51.14 32.29
CA LYS A 2 -44.27 50.81 30.86
C LYS A 2 -42.78 50.85 30.46
N PHE A 3 -41.94 50.05 31.12
CA PHE A 3 -40.53 49.91 30.70
C PHE A 3 -39.97 48.47 30.77
N GLU A 4 -40.69 47.50 31.35
CA GLU A 4 -40.16 46.13 31.50
C GLU A 4 -40.38 45.22 30.27
N LYS A 5 -41.27 45.57 29.33
CA LYS A 5 -41.55 44.72 28.16
C LYS A 5 -40.56 44.88 26.99
N PHE A 6 -39.73 45.93 26.99
CA PHE A 6 -38.73 46.14 25.92
C PHE A 6 -37.42 45.36 26.17
N GLY A 7 -37.06 45.10 27.42
CA GLY A 7 -35.86 44.31 27.77
C GLY A 7 -35.97 42.84 27.36
N ILE A 8 -37.15 42.25 27.52
CA ILE A 8 -37.38 40.82 27.20
C ILE A 8 -37.41 40.60 25.68
N ILE A 9 -37.95 41.53 24.89
CA ILE A 9 -37.93 41.43 23.42
C ILE A 9 -36.52 41.62 22.86
N PHE A 10 -35.66 42.44 23.48
CA PHE A 10 -34.25 42.59 23.09
C PHE A 10 -33.38 41.38 23.47
N CYS A 11 -33.67 40.71 24.60
CA CYS A 11 -33.02 39.45 24.98
C CYS A 11 -33.48 38.26 24.12
N ILE A 12 -34.72 38.23 23.66
CA ILE A 12 -35.19 37.18 22.72
C ILE A 12 -34.66 37.43 21.30
N LEU A 13 -34.50 38.70 20.87
CA LEU A 13 -33.91 39.02 19.56
C LEU A 13 -32.40 38.70 19.48
N THR A 14 -31.68 38.74 20.60
CA THR A 14 -30.27 38.32 20.67
C THR A 14 -30.10 36.80 20.81
N LEU A 15 -31.11 36.09 21.34
CA LEU A 15 -31.17 34.62 21.35
C LEU A 15 -31.58 34.02 19.99
N VAL A 16 -32.34 34.75 19.16
CA VAL A 16 -32.79 34.28 17.84
C VAL A 16 -31.83 34.67 16.70
N LEU A 17 -30.89 35.61 16.91
CA LEU A 17 -29.86 35.99 15.94
C LEU A 17 -28.47 35.35 16.19
N GLY A 18 -28.38 34.45 17.16
CA GLY A 18 -27.15 33.82 17.64
C GLY A 18 -26.82 32.44 17.08
N CYS A 19 -27.41 32.01 15.96
CA CYS A 19 -26.85 30.89 15.19
C CYS A 19 -25.60 31.38 14.43
N GLY A 20 -24.56 31.80 15.16
CA GLY A 20 -23.28 32.17 14.57
C GLY A 20 -22.71 30.98 13.82
N VAL A 21 -22.47 31.14 12.52
CA VAL A 21 -21.77 30.15 11.69
C VAL A 21 -20.49 29.73 12.43
N SER A 22 -20.38 28.45 12.76
CA SER A 22 -19.25 27.90 13.52
C SER A 22 -17.94 28.22 12.82
N ASN A 23 -16.84 28.37 13.56
CA ASN A 23 -15.51 28.50 12.96
C ASN A 23 -15.22 27.33 12.01
N TYR A 24 -15.69 26.12 12.35
CA TYR A 24 -15.62 24.97 11.44
C TYR A 24 -16.31 25.24 10.09
N ASP A 25 -17.56 25.71 10.11
CA ASP A 25 -18.34 25.96 8.88
C ASP A 25 -17.73 27.10 8.04
N ARG A 26 -17.14 28.11 8.68
CA ARG A 26 -16.38 29.16 7.98
C ARG A 26 -15.15 28.58 7.30
N GLY A 27 -14.38 27.76 8.01
CA GLY A 27 -13.22 27.05 7.45
C GLY A 27 -13.60 26.22 6.23
N VAL A 28 -14.68 25.44 6.32
CA VAL A 28 -15.20 24.64 5.20
C VAL A 28 -15.60 25.51 4.01
N ASN A 29 -16.23 26.67 4.24
CA ASN A 29 -16.61 27.60 3.17
C ASN A 29 -15.38 28.13 2.43
N PHE A 30 -14.36 28.60 3.16
CA PHE A 30 -13.12 29.09 2.56
C PHE A 30 -12.35 27.97 1.85
N LEU A 31 -12.32 26.76 2.41
CA LEU A 31 -11.73 25.59 1.76
C LEU A 31 -12.44 25.26 0.42
N GLY A 32 -13.77 25.34 0.37
CA GLY A 32 -14.56 25.13 -0.85
C GLY A 32 -14.31 26.19 -1.94
N LYS A 33 -13.84 27.38 -1.55
CA LYS A 33 -13.39 28.45 -2.46
C LYS A 33 -11.89 28.39 -2.77
N GLU A 34 -11.20 27.38 -2.26
CA GLU A 34 -9.74 27.24 -2.36
C GLU A 34 -8.93 28.37 -1.72
N GLU A 35 -9.56 29.14 -0.82
CA GLU A 35 -8.91 30.19 -0.02
C GLU A 35 -8.24 29.57 1.21
N PHE A 36 -7.19 28.76 0.97
CA PHE A 36 -6.58 27.91 2.00
C PHE A 36 -6.00 28.69 3.18
N ASP A 37 -5.32 29.81 2.92
CA ASP A 37 -4.74 30.67 3.98
C ASP A 37 -5.82 31.24 4.89
N THR A 38 -6.98 31.57 4.34
CA THR A 38 -8.12 32.07 5.11
C THR A 38 -8.79 30.93 5.89
N ALA A 39 -8.83 29.71 5.35
CA ALA A 39 -9.47 28.55 5.98
C ALA A 39 -8.73 28.04 7.23
N ILE A 40 -7.39 28.03 7.21
CA ILE A 40 -6.54 27.51 8.29
C ILE A 40 -6.89 28.09 9.67
N PRO A 41 -6.89 29.42 9.90
CA PRO A 41 -7.14 29.98 11.24
C PRO A 41 -8.55 29.66 11.75
N TYR A 42 -9.52 29.46 10.86
CA TYR A 42 -10.87 29.03 11.27
C TYR A 42 -10.89 27.57 11.73
N PHE A 43 -10.15 26.67 11.09
CA PHE A 43 -10.01 25.30 11.57
C PHE A 43 -9.21 25.21 12.87
N GLU A 44 -8.15 25.99 13.03
CA GLU A 44 -7.41 26.09 14.30
C GLU A 44 -8.31 26.59 15.43
N ALA A 45 -9.13 27.62 15.17
CA ALA A 45 -10.10 28.11 16.14
C ALA A 45 -11.18 27.07 16.48
N ALA A 46 -11.62 26.25 15.51
CA ALA A 46 -12.53 25.15 15.75
C ALA A 46 -11.90 24.07 16.65
N ILE A 47 -10.66 23.68 16.38
CA ILE A 47 -9.89 22.74 17.22
C ILE A 47 -9.78 23.27 18.66
N ASN A 48 -9.39 24.54 18.83
CA ASN A 48 -9.23 25.17 20.15
C ASN A 48 -10.54 25.27 20.96
N SER A 49 -11.68 25.32 20.27
CA SER A 49 -13.00 25.35 20.90
C SER A 49 -13.46 23.99 21.46
N GLY A 50 -12.79 22.90 21.07
CA GLY A 50 -13.13 21.55 21.49
C GLY A 50 -14.35 20.93 20.78
N VAL A 51 -15.00 21.66 19.87
CA VAL A 51 -16.15 21.19 19.08
C VAL A 51 -15.69 20.72 17.70
N ASN A 52 -16.19 19.56 17.23
CA ASN A 52 -15.85 18.97 15.91
C ASN A 52 -14.34 18.84 15.69
N THR A 53 -13.59 18.45 16.72
CA THR A 53 -12.12 18.47 16.68
C THR A 53 -11.56 17.49 15.66
N ALA A 54 -12.14 16.29 15.54
CA ALA A 54 -11.71 15.29 14.57
C ALA A 54 -11.93 15.78 13.13
N GLU A 55 -13.11 16.33 12.83
CA GLU A 55 -13.46 16.89 11.54
C GLU A 55 -12.61 18.13 11.22
N ALA A 56 -12.39 19.02 12.19
CA ALA A 56 -11.54 20.19 12.02
C ALA A 56 -10.08 19.81 11.75
N HIS A 57 -9.54 18.79 12.44
CA HIS A 57 -8.23 18.21 12.12
C HIS A 57 -8.19 17.61 10.71
N ARG A 58 -9.26 16.91 10.28
CA ARG A 58 -9.35 16.37 8.91
C ARG A 58 -9.30 17.51 7.88
N GLU A 59 -10.19 18.49 7.98
CA GLU A 59 -10.27 19.57 6.98
C GLU A 59 -9.00 20.44 6.98
N LEU A 60 -8.40 20.69 8.15
CA LEU A 60 -7.10 21.39 8.24
C LEU A 60 -5.99 20.58 7.55
N GLY A 61 -5.96 19.27 7.75
CA GLY A 61 -5.03 18.39 7.07
C GLY A 61 -5.21 18.37 5.55
N ILE A 62 -6.45 18.32 5.06
CA ILE A 62 -6.77 18.43 3.62
C ILE A 62 -6.34 19.80 3.08
N THR A 63 -6.55 20.86 3.85
CA THR A 63 -6.13 22.23 3.49
C THR A 63 -4.62 22.30 3.30
N TYR A 64 -3.83 21.75 4.25
CA TYR A 64 -2.38 21.66 4.09
C TYR A 64 -1.94 20.79 2.92
N TYR A 65 -2.64 19.69 2.65
CA TYR A 65 -2.34 18.82 1.51
C TYR A 65 -2.52 19.55 0.17
N LYS A 66 -3.61 20.33 0.03
CA LYS A 66 -3.85 21.17 -1.15
C LYS A 66 -2.83 22.30 -1.30
N LYS A 67 -2.25 22.77 -0.20
CA LYS A 67 -1.13 23.72 -0.17
C LYS A 67 0.25 23.06 -0.40
N GLU A 68 0.30 21.78 -0.72
CA GLU A 68 1.54 21.00 -0.90
C GLU A 68 2.41 20.90 0.37
N MET A 69 1.83 21.18 1.54
CA MET A 69 2.48 21.08 2.85
C MET A 69 2.27 19.67 3.42
N ALA A 70 2.89 18.67 2.76
CA ALA A 70 2.61 17.25 2.98
C ALA A 70 2.85 16.79 4.44
N GLN A 71 3.94 17.24 5.07
CA GLN A 71 4.25 16.87 6.45
C GLN A 71 3.20 17.41 7.45
N GLN A 72 2.79 18.68 7.30
CA GLN A 72 1.73 19.28 8.13
C GLN A 72 0.40 18.56 7.91
N ALA A 73 0.06 18.26 6.65
CA ALA A 73 -1.13 17.50 6.31
C ALA A 73 -1.16 16.15 7.03
N ALA A 74 -0.09 15.35 6.91
CA ALA A 74 0.02 14.05 7.55
C ALA A 74 -0.14 14.14 9.08
N ASN A 75 0.43 15.17 9.72
CA ASN A 75 0.30 15.36 11.17
C ASN A 75 -1.16 15.58 11.62
N HIS A 76 -1.90 16.47 10.95
CA HIS A 76 -3.30 16.71 11.29
C HIS A 76 -4.20 15.52 10.94
N LEU A 77 -3.93 14.84 9.80
CA LEU A 77 -4.70 13.68 9.36
C LEU A 77 -4.50 12.46 10.26
N ARG A 78 -3.29 12.25 10.81
CA ARG A 78 -3.05 11.22 11.84
C ARG A 78 -3.93 11.43 13.07
N ILE A 79 -4.10 12.69 13.50
CA ILE A 79 -4.97 13.03 14.63
C ILE A 79 -6.43 12.73 14.28
N ALA A 80 -6.88 13.13 13.08
CA ALA A 80 -8.23 12.85 12.61
C ALA A 80 -8.55 11.35 12.58
N VAL A 81 -7.69 10.53 11.96
CA VAL A 81 -7.86 9.06 11.89
C VAL A 81 -7.85 8.42 13.28
N LYS A 82 -6.98 8.89 14.18
CA LYS A 82 -6.92 8.40 15.56
C LYS A 82 -8.23 8.66 16.32
N ASN A 83 -8.83 9.83 16.11
CA ASN A 83 -10.04 10.26 16.82
C ASN A 83 -11.33 9.75 16.15
N SER A 84 -11.31 9.47 14.85
CA SER A 84 -12.43 8.89 14.09
C SER A 84 -11.94 7.74 13.21
N ARG A 85 -11.96 6.53 13.76
CA ARG A 85 -11.45 5.31 13.08
C ARG A 85 -12.23 4.89 11.83
N LYS A 86 -13.38 5.51 11.56
CA LYS A 86 -14.23 5.22 10.38
C LYS A 86 -14.19 6.36 9.35
N ASP A 87 -13.32 7.34 9.53
CA ASP A 87 -13.19 8.46 8.61
C ASP A 87 -12.38 8.08 7.38
N SER A 88 -13.06 7.49 6.40
CA SER A 88 -12.50 7.12 5.10
C SER A 88 -11.82 8.29 4.38
N ARG A 89 -12.34 9.52 4.55
CA ARG A 89 -11.78 10.72 3.92
C ARG A 89 -10.44 11.07 4.55
N ALA A 90 -10.38 11.09 5.89
CA ALA A 90 -9.13 11.31 6.60
C ALA A 90 -8.10 10.20 6.29
N ALA A 91 -8.51 8.94 6.22
CA ALA A 91 -7.63 7.82 5.89
C ALA A 91 -7.01 7.94 4.48
N PHE A 92 -7.83 8.29 3.48
CA PHE A 92 -7.34 8.49 2.10
C PHE A 92 -6.35 9.65 2.00
N PHE A 93 -6.70 10.81 2.54
CA PHE A 93 -5.82 11.98 2.49
C PHE A 93 -4.56 11.77 3.33
N LEU A 94 -4.62 11.00 4.43
CA LEU A 94 -3.43 10.63 5.19
C LEU A 94 -2.45 9.86 4.30
N ALA A 95 -2.95 8.85 3.58
CA ALA A 95 -2.15 8.07 2.65
C ALA A 95 -1.52 8.93 1.55
N ALA A 96 -2.31 9.82 0.93
CA ALA A 96 -1.83 10.72 -0.11
C ALA A 96 -0.81 11.75 0.42
N ALA A 97 -1.00 12.27 1.63
CA ALA A 97 -0.05 13.17 2.27
C ALA A 97 1.27 12.46 2.61
N LEU A 98 1.21 11.22 3.09
CA LEU A 98 2.40 10.40 3.35
C LEU A 98 3.16 10.06 2.06
N GLU A 99 2.43 9.73 0.99
CA GLU A 99 3.00 9.53 -0.35
C GLU A 99 3.74 10.78 -0.83
N LYS A 100 3.10 11.96 -0.79
CA LYS A 100 3.73 13.23 -1.19
C LYS A 100 4.94 13.59 -0.33
N ASN A 101 4.96 13.17 0.93
CA ASN A 101 6.07 13.40 1.85
C ASN A 101 7.24 12.42 1.66
N GLY A 102 7.11 11.41 0.76
CA GLY A 102 8.09 10.35 0.57
C GLY A 102 8.06 9.25 1.64
N ASN A 103 7.07 9.27 2.55
CA ASN A 103 6.91 8.26 3.59
C ASN A 103 6.15 7.04 3.04
N PHE A 104 6.73 6.39 2.04
CA PHE A 104 6.01 5.42 1.20
C PHE A 104 5.52 4.17 1.94
N ASP A 105 6.25 3.66 2.93
CA ASP A 105 5.81 2.49 3.71
C ASP A 105 4.53 2.81 4.51
N GLU A 106 4.51 3.95 5.21
CA GLU A 106 3.32 4.41 5.92
C GLU A 106 2.16 4.72 4.96
N ALA A 107 2.46 5.26 3.78
CA ALA A 107 1.45 5.55 2.76
C ALA A 107 0.74 4.27 2.28
N VAL A 108 1.50 3.20 2.01
CA VAL A 108 0.95 1.89 1.61
C VAL A 108 0.02 1.34 2.69
N ASP A 109 0.39 1.45 3.96
CA ASP A 109 -0.44 0.96 5.06
C ASP A 109 -1.71 1.80 5.25
N ALA A 110 -1.61 3.12 5.12
CA ALA A 110 -2.77 4.01 5.15
C ALA A 110 -3.73 3.74 3.97
N TYR A 111 -3.23 3.48 2.76
CA TYR A 111 -4.07 3.09 1.64
C TYR A 111 -4.77 1.74 1.84
N ARG A 112 -4.09 0.77 2.46
CA ARG A 112 -4.71 -0.52 2.83
C ARG A 112 -5.81 -0.34 3.88
N GLU A 113 -5.60 0.55 4.85
CA GLU A 113 -6.64 0.90 5.83
C GLU A 113 -7.83 1.56 5.15
N PHE A 114 -7.59 2.50 4.22
CA PHE A 114 -8.65 3.11 3.43
C PHE A 114 -9.50 2.08 2.67
N ILE A 115 -8.87 1.11 2.00
CA ILE A 115 -9.59 0.03 1.30
C ILE A 115 -10.47 -0.77 2.27
N LYS A 116 -9.96 -1.10 3.48
CA LYS A 116 -10.74 -1.81 4.51
C LYS A 116 -11.99 -1.04 4.95
N LEU A 117 -11.94 0.28 4.95
CA LEU A 117 -13.06 1.14 5.34
C LEU A 117 -14.10 1.32 4.21
N ASN A 118 -13.69 1.13 2.94
CA ASN A 118 -14.53 1.42 1.77
C ASN A 118 -14.60 0.18 0.87
N SER A 119 -15.46 -0.77 1.20
CA SER A 119 -15.64 -1.99 0.41
C SER A 119 -16.48 -1.74 -0.86
N SER A 120 -15.91 -1.02 -1.83
CA SER A 120 -16.50 -0.85 -3.16
C SER A 120 -15.48 -1.25 -4.22
N ASP A 121 -15.78 -2.26 -5.03
CA ASP A 121 -14.87 -2.86 -6.02
C ASP A 121 -14.12 -1.84 -6.90
N ALA A 122 -14.81 -0.78 -7.35
CA ALA A 122 -14.20 0.25 -8.18
C ALA A 122 -13.19 1.15 -7.43
N ILE A 123 -13.43 1.45 -6.15
CA ILE A 123 -12.50 2.23 -5.32
C ILE A 123 -11.28 1.37 -4.97
N ASP A 124 -11.52 0.10 -4.68
CA ASP A 124 -10.47 -0.87 -4.36
C ASP A 124 -9.45 -0.99 -5.48
N HIS A 125 -9.92 -1.07 -6.73
CA HIS A 125 -9.06 -1.22 -7.89
C HIS A 125 -8.19 0.02 -8.16
N ASP A 126 -8.78 1.21 -8.10
CA ASP A 126 -8.08 2.48 -8.27
C ASP A 126 -7.00 2.69 -7.19
N VAL A 127 -7.31 2.37 -5.93
CA VAL A 127 -6.36 2.50 -4.82
C VAL A 127 -5.31 1.38 -4.81
N LYS A 128 -5.66 0.14 -5.19
CA LYS A 128 -4.65 -0.93 -5.39
C LYS A 128 -3.64 -0.53 -6.46
N SER A 129 -4.08 0.11 -7.54
CA SER A 129 -3.20 0.64 -8.58
C SER A 129 -2.24 1.70 -8.04
N ARG A 130 -2.74 2.62 -7.21
CA ARG A 130 -1.90 3.61 -6.52
C ARG A 130 -0.89 2.96 -5.57
N ILE A 131 -1.29 1.96 -4.78
CA ILE A 131 -0.38 1.22 -3.88
C ILE A 131 0.79 0.61 -4.65
N VAL A 132 0.54 0.05 -5.83
CA VAL A 132 1.59 -0.54 -6.68
C VAL A 132 2.59 0.54 -7.10
N LEU A 133 2.13 1.72 -7.52
CA LEU A 133 3.01 2.85 -7.85
C LEU A 133 3.79 3.38 -6.65
N VAL A 134 3.17 3.49 -5.49
CA VAL A 134 3.85 3.95 -4.26
C VAL A 134 4.97 2.98 -3.88
N LYS A 135 4.74 1.67 -4.02
CA LYS A 135 5.81 0.67 -3.83
C LYS A 135 6.91 0.83 -4.88
N ASP A 136 6.56 1.15 -6.13
CA ASP A 136 7.54 1.40 -7.18
C ASP A 136 8.42 2.62 -6.87
N GLN A 137 7.80 3.73 -6.45
CA GLN A 137 8.49 4.95 -6.02
C GLN A 137 9.42 4.70 -4.83
N ARG A 138 8.96 3.95 -3.83
CA ARG A 138 9.79 3.51 -2.70
C ARG A 138 11.00 2.72 -3.16
N ASP A 139 10.79 1.76 -4.06
CA ASP A 139 11.85 0.91 -4.57
C ASP A 139 12.86 1.73 -5.40
N ASN A 140 12.40 2.70 -6.19
CA ASN A 140 13.26 3.63 -6.92
C ASN A 140 14.06 4.52 -5.96
N GLN A 141 13.42 5.09 -4.94
CA GLN A 141 14.09 5.90 -3.91
C GLN A 141 15.18 5.08 -3.21
N PHE A 142 14.86 3.86 -2.78
CA PHE A 142 15.82 2.97 -2.15
C PHE A 142 17.05 2.74 -3.04
N VAL A 143 16.86 2.46 -4.34
CA VAL A 143 17.98 2.24 -5.27
C VAL A 143 18.82 3.49 -5.44
N GLN A 144 18.21 4.67 -5.58
CA GLN A 144 18.94 5.93 -5.71
C GLN A 144 19.76 6.24 -4.45
N GLU A 145 19.18 6.07 -3.26
CA GLU A 145 19.89 6.25 -1.99
C GLU A 145 21.04 5.25 -1.82
N ALA A 146 20.84 3.99 -2.23
CA ALA A 146 21.89 2.97 -2.15
C ALA A 146 23.09 3.33 -3.05
N ILE A 147 22.84 3.77 -4.29
CA ILE A 147 23.88 4.17 -5.23
C ILE A 147 24.59 5.46 -4.76
N ALA A 148 23.83 6.46 -4.29
CA ALA A 148 24.41 7.69 -3.74
C ALA A 148 25.29 7.39 -2.52
N GLY A 149 24.83 6.54 -1.60
CA GLY A 149 25.58 6.13 -0.42
C GLY A 149 26.87 5.35 -0.75
N GLU A 150 26.91 4.59 -1.85
CA GLU A 150 28.14 3.95 -2.32
C GLU A 150 29.24 4.98 -2.66
N LEU A 151 28.88 6.09 -3.31
CA LEU A 151 29.82 7.19 -3.64
C LEU A 151 30.37 7.89 -2.39
N GLU A 152 29.56 7.97 -1.34
CA GLU A 152 29.93 8.60 -0.05
C GLU A 152 30.65 7.62 0.90
N ALA A 153 30.98 6.40 0.46
CA ALA A 153 31.49 5.30 1.29
C ALA A 153 30.58 4.96 2.50
N ASN A 154 29.28 5.24 2.37
CA ASN A 154 28.22 4.97 3.35
C ASN A 154 27.19 4.01 2.75
N SER A 155 27.55 2.74 2.59
CA SER A 155 26.69 1.71 1.98
C SER A 155 25.51 1.25 2.86
N GLY A 156 25.27 1.92 3.99
CA GLY A 156 24.28 1.55 4.98
C GLY A 156 24.64 0.26 5.73
N LYS A 157 23.88 -0.03 6.79
CA LYS A 157 24.10 -1.24 7.61
C LYS A 157 23.54 -2.47 6.90
N ILE A 158 24.38 -3.47 6.65
CA ILE A 158 23.96 -4.81 6.19
C ILE A 158 23.02 -5.42 7.24
N SER A 159 21.89 -5.97 6.78
CA SER A 159 20.97 -6.71 7.65
C SER A 159 21.43 -8.16 7.82
N ASP A 160 21.44 -8.65 9.06
CA ASP A 160 21.99 -9.97 9.41
C ASP A 160 21.15 -11.17 8.89
N ASN A 161 19.94 -10.92 8.40
CA ASN A 161 19.03 -11.94 7.87
C ASN A 161 18.58 -11.69 6.42
N ARG A 162 19.03 -10.60 5.80
CA ARG A 162 18.62 -10.26 4.42
C ARG A 162 19.42 -11.05 3.41
N ILE A 163 18.73 -11.64 2.44
CA ILE A 163 19.35 -12.41 1.36
C ILE A 163 18.84 -11.94 -0.01
N VAL A 164 19.67 -12.13 -1.02
CA VAL A 164 19.30 -11.93 -2.43
C VAL A 164 19.40 -13.27 -3.14
N ALA A 165 18.32 -13.70 -3.78
CA ALA A 165 18.39 -14.75 -4.80
C ALA A 165 18.66 -14.07 -6.15
N HIS A 166 19.91 -14.12 -6.62
CA HIS A 166 20.28 -13.56 -7.91
C HIS A 166 19.68 -14.41 -9.03
N TYR A 167 19.53 -13.82 -10.22
CA TYR A 167 19.17 -14.56 -11.43
C TYR A 167 20.14 -15.71 -11.67
N ILE A 168 19.60 -16.93 -11.67
CA ILE A 168 20.33 -18.16 -11.98
C ILE A 168 20.47 -18.24 -13.49
N GLU A 169 21.70 -18.38 -13.98
CA GLU A 169 21.97 -18.51 -15.41
C GLU A 169 21.40 -19.83 -15.94
N VAL A 170 20.73 -19.80 -17.09
CA VAL A 170 20.22 -21.00 -17.76
C VAL A 170 20.91 -21.09 -19.12
N ILE A 171 21.76 -22.11 -19.29
CA ILE A 171 22.60 -22.29 -20.47
C ILE A 171 21.83 -23.09 -21.55
N PRO A 172 22.08 -22.83 -22.85
CA PRO A 172 21.28 -23.33 -23.99
C PRO A 172 20.93 -24.83 -23.94
N GLY A 173 19.67 -25.09 -24.28
CA GLY A 173 18.93 -26.35 -24.10
C GLY A 173 17.44 -26.07 -23.81
N SER A 174 17.17 -24.95 -23.13
CA SER A 174 15.83 -24.39 -22.94
C SER A 174 15.28 -23.65 -24.16
N GLU A 175 13.98 -23.78 -24.43
CA GLU A 175 13.26 -23.06 -25.50
C GLU A 175 13.30 -21.52 -25.35
N ASP A 176 13.33 -21.00 -24.12
CA ASP A 176 13.49 -19.57 -23.81
C ASP A 176 14.30 -19.38 -22.50
N PRO A 177 15.63 -19.23 -22.59
CA PRO A 177 16.51 -19.19 -21.40
C PRO A 177 16.26 -17.98 -20.51
N VAL A 178 15.88 -16.83 -21.10
CA VAL A 178 15.58 -15.61 -20.32
C VAL A 178 14.28 -15.80 -19.56
N ALA A 179 13.22 -16.26 -20.21
CA ALA A 179 11.95 -16.53 -19.54
C ALA A 179 12.12 -17.55 -18.40
N LEU A 180 12.81 -18.67 -18.64
CA LEU A 180 13.04 -19.67 -17.59
C LEU A 180 13.85 -19.12 -16.42
N GLN A 181 14.92 -18.37 -16.68
CA GLN A 181 15.68 -17.70 -15.62
C GLN A 181 14.76 -16.81 -14.76
N LYS A 182 13.93 -15.98 -15.39
CA LYS A 182 13.01 -15.05 -14.71
C LYS A 182 11.98 -15.82 -13.88
N SER A 183 11.41 -16.89 -14.44
CA SER A 183 10.43 -17.74 -13.77
C SER A 183 11.01 -18.48 -12.57
N LEU A 184 12.12 -19.18 -12.76
CA LEU A 184 12.78 -19.95 -11.69
C LEU A 184 13.23 -19.06 -10.54
N THR A 185 13.78 -17.88 -10.86
CA THR A 185 14.16 -16.90 -9.84
C THR A 185 12.93 -16.39 -9.08
N SER A 186 11.82 -16.13 -9.78
CA SER A 186 10.57 -15.69 -9.15
C SER A 186 9.96 -16.77 -8.24
N LEU A 187 9.95 -18.03 -8.68
CA LEU A 187 9.52 -19.18 -7.89
C LEU A 187 10.40 -19.37 -6.64
N LEU A 188 11.72 -19.30 -6.81
CA LEU A 188 12.67 -19.40 -5.71
C LEU A 188 12.45 -18.30 -4.67
N ILE A 189 12.33 -17.04 -5.10
CA ILE A 189 12.06 -15.91 -4.21
C ILE A 189 10.71 -16.10 -3.50
N SER A 190 9.68 -16.56 -4.20
CA SER A 190 8.35 -16.84 -3.63
C SER A 190 8.40 -17.88 -2.53
N ASP A 191 9.14 -18.97 -2.73
CA ASP A 191 9.29 -20.02 -1.71
C ASP A 191 10.13 -19.58 -0.52
N LEU A 192 11.28 -18.93 -0.76
CA LEU A 192 12.14 -18.44 0.33
C LEU A 192 11.41 -17.37 1.17
N ALA A 193 10.54 -16.56 0.57
CA ALA A 193 9.74 -15.56 1.27
C ALA A 193 8.69 -16.17 2.23
N LYS A 194 8.43 -17.49 2.17
CA LYS A 194 7.58 -18.22 3.14
C LYS A 194 8.32 -18.47 4.47
N VAL A 195 9.61 -18.14 4.58
CA VAL A 195 10.47 -18.42 5.74
C VAL A 195 10.74 -17.14 6.53
N ASP A 196 10.06 -16.98 7.67
CA ASP A 196 10.12 -15.77 8.50
C ASP A 196 11.52 -15.43 9.07
N GLN A 197 12.44 -16.40 9.08
CA GLN A 197 13.81 -16.22 9.59
C GLN A 197 14.70 -15.41 8.65
N ILE A 198 14.31 -15.25 7.38
CA ILE A 198 15.09 -14.56 6.34
C ILE A 198 14.27 -13.45 5.70
N ASP A 199 14.92 -12.34 5.38
CA ASP A 199 14.35 -11.25 4.60
C ASP A 199 14.81 -11.38 3.15
N VAL A 200 13.97 -11.93 2.28
CA VAL A 200 14.31 -12.15 0.87
C VAL A 200 14.01 -10.89 0.08
N VAL A 201 15.03 -10.35 -0.59
CA VAL A 201 14.85 -9.19 -1.48
C VAL A 201 13.86 -9.56 -2.59
N ARG A 202 12.84 -8.70 -2.75
CA ARG A 202 11.85 -8.83 -3.83
C ARG A 202 12.51 -8.75 -5.20
N ARG A 203 12.05 -9.60 -6.11
CA ARG A 203 12.53 -9.71 -7.49
C ARG A 203 12.50 -8.38 -8.24
N SER A 204 11.43 -7.58 -8.10
CA SER A 204 11.30 -6.27 -8.74
C SER A 204 12.37 -5.27 -8.28
N LEU A 205 12.71 -5.27 -6.99
CA LEU A 205 13.74 -4.40 -6.43
C LEU A 205 15.13 -4.82 -6.93
N LEU A 206 15.41 -6.13 -6.97
CA LEU A 206 16.64 -6.65 -7.57
C LEU A 206 16.76 -6.24 -9.04
N GLN A 207 15.70 -6.40 -9.83
CA GLN A 207 15.71 -6.01 -11.25
C GLN A 207 15.97 -4.51 -11.42
N LYS A 208 15.30 -3.66 -10.64
CA LYS A 208 15.52 -2.21 -10.67
C LYS A 208 16.98 -1.86 -10.42
N LEU A 209 17.60 -2.46 -9.42
CA LEU A 209 19.01 -2.22 -9.13
C LEU A 209 19.91 -2.70 -10.28
N ILE A 210 19.67 -3.90 -10.80
CA ILE A 210 20.44 -4.45 -11.93
C ILE A 210 20.36 -3.52 -13.13
N ASN A 211 19.16 -3.03 -13.48
CA ASN A 211 19.00 -2.06 -14.57
C ASN A 211 19.86 -0.81 -14.35
N VAL A 212 19.96 -0.30 -13.12
CA VAL A 212 20.80 0.86 -12.82
C VAL A 212 22.30 0.54 -12.93
N ILE A 213 22.73 -0.64 -12.47
CA ILE A 213 24.13 -1.07 -12.50
C ILE A 213 24.60 -1.38 -13.93
N ASP A 214 23.77 -2.07 -14.72
CA ASP A 214 24.10 -2.52 -16.07
C ASP A 214 24.14 -1.36 -17.09
N LEU A 215 23.39 -0.26 -16.83
CA LEU A 215 23.48 0.96 -17.64
C LEU A 215 24.85 1.66 -17.55
N ASP A 216 25.70 1.29 -16.57
CA ASP A 216 27.00 1.91 -16.32
C ASP A 216 28.13 1.26 -17.13
N GLN A 217 28.05 -0.02 -17.55
CA GLN A 217 29.06 -0.70 -18.39
C GLN A 217 28.51 -1.91 -19.19
N ASP A 218 29.01 -2.09 -20.42
CA ASP A 218 28.83 -3.27 -21.27
C ASP A 218 29.06 -4.60 -20.52
N ALA A 219 27.98 -5.28 -20.12
CA ALA A 219 27.90 -6.75 -20.15
C ALA A 219 26.51 -7.22 -19.70
N VAL A 220 25.82 -7.89 -20.61
CA VAL A 220 24.85 -8.94 -20.28
C VAL A 220 25.43 -9.84 -19.17
N PHE A 221 24.76 -9.85 -18.02
CA PHE A 221 24.90 -10.78 -16.90
C PHE A 221 26.34 -11.21 -16.55
N ASN A 222 27.01 -10.44 -15.68
CA ASN A 222 28.27 -10.89 -15.10
C ASN A 222 28.23 -10.93 -13.58
N THR A 223 28.51 -12.13 -13.05
CA THR A 223 28.78 -12.45 -11.63
C THR A 223 29.78 -11.48 -10.96
N LYS A 224 30.53 -10.71 -11.74
CA LYS A 224 31.39 -9.58 -11.31
C LYS A 224 30.70 -8.61 -10.33
N ASN A 225 29.39 -8.37 -10.47
CA ASN A 225 28.67 -7.40 -9.64
C ASN A 225 28.00 -8.00 -8.38
N ILE A 226 28.12 -9.30 -8.10
CA ILE A 226 27.44 -9.95 -6.96
C ILE A 226 27.71 -9.25 -5.63
N ASN A 227 28.98 -8.96 -5.33
CA ASN A 227 29.34 -8.29 -4.07
C ASN A 227 28.79 -6.86 -4.00
N ARG A 228 28.76 -6.15 -5.14
CA ARG A 228 28.20 -4.80 -5.24
C ARG A 228 26.69 -4.83 -5.01
N ILE A 229 25.97 -5.72 -5.70
CA ILE A 229 24.53 -5.94 -5.54
C ILE A 229 24.19 -6.27 -4.08
N GLY A 230 24.93 -7.20 -3.46
CA GLY A 230 24.72 -7.56 -2.06
C GLY A 230 24.90 -6.37 -1.10
N ARG A 231 25.93 -5.54 -1.31
CA ARG A 231 26.13 -4.33 -0.50
C ARG A 231 25.02 -3.30 -0.69
N LEU A 232 24.67 -2.98 -1.93
CA LEU A 232 23.65 -1.98 -2.26
C LEU A 232 22.25 -2.39 -1.77
N LEU A 233 21.93 -3.70 -1.82
CA LEU A 233 20.69 -4.24 -1.27
C LEU A 233 20.75 -4.50 0.24
N ARG A 234 21.89 -4.22 0.88
CA ARG A 234 22.16 -4.45 2.31
C ARG A 234 21.92 -5.90 2.74
N ALA A 235 22.26 -6.83 1.87
CA ALA A 235 22.10 -8.27 2.09
C ALA A 235 23.36 -8.88 2.71
N LYS A 236 23.15 -9.80 3.65
CA LYS A 236 24.23 -10.61 4.25
C LYS A 236 24.78 -11.60 3.23
N ASN A 237 23.88 -12.23 2.48
CA ASN A 237 24.22 -13.28 1.52
C ASN A 237 23.57 -12.99 0.16
N VAL A 238 24.29 -13.28 -0.92
CA VAL A 238 23.73 -13.37 -2.28
C VAL A 238 23.89 -14.80 -2.76
N ILE A 239 22.79 -15.41 -3.15
CA ILE A 239 22.76 -16.72 -3.79
C ILE A 239 22.89 -16.51 -5.29
N SER A 240 23.85 -17.19 -5.91
CA SER A 240 24.06 -17.15 -7.36
C SER A 240 24.28 -18.56 -7.89
N GLY A 241 24.12 -18.75 -9.19
CA GLY A 241 24.44 -20.03 -9.78
C GLY A 241 24.07 -20.12 -11.25
N LYS A 242 24.24 -21.33 -11.78
CA LYS A 242 23.89 -21.69 -13.15
C LYS A 242 23.26 -23.07 -13.22
N ILE A 243 22.33 -23.22 -14.16
CA ILE A 243 21.72 -24.47 -14.60
C ILE A 243 22.25 -24.77 -16.00
N GLU A 244 22.85 -25.93 -16.17
CA GLU A 244 23.42 -26.39 -17.43
C GLU A 244 22.75 -27.70 -17.84
N GLU A 245 22.23 -27.77 -19.06
CA GLU A 245 21.79 -29.04 -19.63
C GLU A 245 23.01 -29.81 -20.14
N ALA A 246 23.20 -31.02 -19.64
CA ALA A 246 24.22 -31.94 -20.11
C ALA A 246 23.81 -32.55 -21.46
N SER A 247 24.78 -33.13 -22.17
CA SER A 247 24.58 -33.75 -23.49
C SER A 247 23.56 -34.90 -23.52
N ASP A 248 23.15 -35.41 -22.36
CA ASP A 248 22.15 -36.47 -22.19
C ASP A 248 20.80 -35.96 -21.68
N GLY A 249 20.58 -34.64 -21.73
CA GLY A 249 19.32 -33.99 -21.35
C GLY A 249 19.15 -33.73 -19.85
N ARG A 250 20.15 -34.08 -19.04
CA ARG A 250 20.09 -33.89 -17.58
C ARG A 250 20.46 -32.48 -17.20
N LEU A 251 19.71 -31.90 -16.27
CA LEU A 251 20.03 -30.60 -15.69
C LEU A 251 21.09 -30.74 -14.59
N ARG A 252 22.17 -29.96 -14.68
CA ARG A 252 23.23 -29.83 -13.68
C ARG A 252 23.16 -28.45 -13.05
N LEU A 253 23.24 -28.41 -11.72
CA LEU A 253 23.08 -27.19 -10.94
C LEU A 253 24.38 -26.86 -10.21
N ASN A 254 24.86 -25.64 -10.38
CA ASN A 254 26.04 -25.13 -9.68
C ASN A 254 25.65 -23.85 -8.94
N LEU A 255 25.60 -23.91 -7.61
CA LEU A 255 25.14 -22.82 -6.75
C LEU A 255 26.22 -22.37 -5.79
N PHE A 256 26.17 -21.08 -5.45
CA PHE A 256 27.11 -20.43 -4.55
C PHE A 256 26.37 -19.51 -3.59
N LEU A 257 26.74 -19.62 -2.31
CA LEU A 257 26.41 -18.68 -1.26
C LEU A 257 27.54 -17.67 -1.12
N ASN A 258 27.31 -16.43 -1.54
CA ASN A 258 28.28 -15.35 -1.47
C ASN A 258 28.04 -14.54 -0.19
N LYS A 259 28.96 -14.65 0.79
CA LYS A 259 28.90 -13.91 2.06
C LYS A 259 29.49 -12.52 1.87
N ILE A 260 28.63 -11.51 1.83
CA ILE A 260 28.97 -10.15 1.34
C ILE A 260 29.97 -9.43 2.24
N LYS A 261 29.88 -9.64 3.57
CA LYS A 261 30.79 -8.99 4.52
C LYS A 261 32.21 -9.58 4.49
N SER A 262 32.34 -10.90 4.32
CA SER A 262 33.63 -11.59 4.31
C SER A 262 34.24 -11.76 2.91
N ASN A 263 33.47 -11.49 1.84
CA ASN A 263 33.80 -11.84 0.46
C ASN A 263 34.10 -13.35 0.27
N GLU A 264 33.56 -14.19 1.15
CA GLU A 264 33.69 -15.64 1.06
C GLU A 264 32.63 -16.20 0.11
N VAL A 265 33.03 -17.13 -0.76
CA VAL A 265 32.13 -17.84 -1.68
C VAL A 265 32.10 -19.30 -1.26
N GLN A 266 30.94 -19.77 -0.83
CA GLN A 266 30.72 -21.14 -0.38
C GLN A 266 29.86 -21.89 -1.40
N PRO A 267 30.33 -23.00 -2.00
CA PRO A 267 29.48 -23.85 -2.83
C PRO A 267 28.30 -24.39 -2.02
N ILE A 268 27.10 -24.38 -2.60
CA ILE A 268 25.92 -25.00 -1.99
C ILE A 268 25.81 -26.40 -2.56
N SER A 269 25.92 -27.40 -1.69
CA SER A 269 25.67 -28.80 -2.05
C SER A 269 24.22 -28.97 -2.48
N THR A 270 24.03 -29.41 -3.72
CA THR A 270 22.72 -29.81 -4.24
C THR A 270 22.63 -31.34 -4.21
N PRO A 271 21.44 -31.93 -4.02
CA PRO A 271 21.29 -33.39 -4.05
C PRO A 271 21.92 -33.96 -5.32
N GLU A 272 22.82 -34.94 -5.17
CA GLU A 272 23.40 -35.67 -6.29
C GLU A 272 22.27 -36.46 -6.98
N GLY A 273 21.84 -36.00 -8.15
CA GLY A 273 20.74 -36.63 -8.86
C GLY A 273 20.46 -35.98 -10.20
N GLU A 274 20.44 -36.82 -11.22
CA GLU A 274 19.94 -36.55 -12.57
C GLU A 274 18.45 -36.21 -12.49
N GLN A 275 18.09 -34.94 -12.24
CA GLN A 275 16.68 -34.57 -12.23
C GLN A 275 16.24 -34.25 -13.66
N ASN A 276 15.31 -35.06 -14.15
CA ASN A 276 14.64 -34.83 -15.43
C ASN A 276 13.47 -33.83 -15.29
N ASP A 277 13.04 -33.52 -14.06
CA ASP A 277 11.95 -32.58 -13.77
C ASP A 277 12.52 -31.28 -13.16
N LEU A 278 12.36 -30.18 -13.90
CA LEU A 278 12.77 -28.84 -13.50
C LEU A 278 12.08 -28.37 -12.21
N PHE A 279 10.84 -28.81 -11.96
CA PHE A 279 10.07 -28.40 -10.78
C PHE A 279 10.62 -29.06 -9.50
N ASP A 280 11.00 -30.33 -9.57
CA ASP A 280 11.70 -30.99 -8.46
C ASP A 280 13.04 -30.33 -8.18
N LEU A 281 13.75 -29.92 -9.24
CA LEU A 281 15.04 -29.25 -9.11
C LEU A 281 14.89 -27.91 -8.41
N GLN A 282 13.85 -27.16 -8.77
CA GLN A 282 13.49 -25.90 -8.12
C GLN A 282 13.19 -26.10 -6.62
N LYS A 283 12.52 -27.19 -6.23
CA LYS A 283 12.28 -27.48 -4.80
C LYS A 283 13.54 -27.93 -4.07
N ALA A 284 14.33 -28.81 -4.67
CA ALA A 284 15.62 -29.21 -4.10
C ALA A 284 16.55 -28.01 -3.86
N LEU A 285 16.55 -27.04 -4.79
CA LEU A 285 17.27 -25.78 -4.69
C LEU A 285 16.84 -24.97 -3.45
N VAL A 286 15.54 -24.80 -3.22
CA VAL A 286 15.02 -24.11 -2.03
C VAL A 286 15.55 -24.75 -0.74
N PHE A 287 15.48 -26.08 -0.61
CA PHE A 287 15.96 -26.77 0.59
C PHE A 287 17.48 -26.68 0.75
N SER A 288 18.24 -26.79 -0.33
CA SER A 288 19.71 -26.70 -0.31
C SER A 288 20.18 -25.30 0.12
N ILE A 289 19.49 -24.26 -0.37
CA ILE A 289 19.73 -22.88 0.06
C ILE A 289 19.43 -22.73 1.56
N LEU A 290 18.27 -23.19 2.02
CA LEU A 290 17.90 -23.07 3.43
C LEU A 290 18.87 -23.81 4.35
N GLU A 291 19.32 -25.01 3.96
CA GLU A 291 20.33 -25.76 4.70
C GLU A 291 21.67 -25.00 4.75
N SER A 292 22.11 -24.38 3.65
CA SER A 292 23.32 -23.53 3.64
C SER A 292 23.23 -22.28 4.52
N LEU A 293 21.99 -21.90 4.90
CA LEU A 293 21.68 -20.82 5.83
C LEU A 293 21.40 -21.33 7.26
N ASP A 294 21.68 -22.60 7.54
CA ASP A 294 21.41 -23.29 8.80
C ASP A 294 19.91 -23.35 9.17
N ILE A 295 19.02 -23.30 8.17
CA ILE A 295 17.56 -23.34 8.34
C ILE A 295 17.04 -24.70 7.88
N ARG A 296 16.33 -25.40 8.77
CA ARG A 296 15.72 -26.70 8.47
C ARG A 296 14.19 -26.61 8.58
N PRO A 297 13.47 -26.48 7.47
CA PRO A 297 12.01 -26.43 7.49
C PRO A 297 11.40 -27.74 7.99
N VAL A 298 10.42 -27.65 8.88
CA VAL A 298 9.66 -28.79 9.40
C VAL A 298 8.16 -28.51 9.36
N GLY A 299 7.34 -29.55 9.60
CA GLY A 299 5.89 -29.40 9.79
C GLY A 299 5.17 -28.73 8.62
N THR A 300 4.37 -27.70 8.93
CA THR A 300 3.55 -26.93 7.97
C THR A 300 4.40 -26.16 6.97
N LEU A 301 5.52 -25.57 7.41
CA LEU A 301 6.42 -24.84 6.52
C LEU A 301 7.03 -25.76 5.47
N LYS A 302 7.52 -26.94 5.87
CA LYS A 302 8.05 -27.93 4.91
C LYS A 302 7.01 -28.32 3.86
N LYS A 303 5.75 -28.55 4.28
CA LYS A 303 4.65 -28.85 3.35
C LYS A 303 4.36 -27.70 2.40
N ALA A 304 4.35 -26.46 2.89
CA ALA A 304 4.14 -25.27 2.08
C ALA A 304 5.26 -25.05 1.04
N LEU A 305 6.51 -25.34 1.40
CA LEU A 305 7.66 -25.25 0.48
C LEU A 305 7.62 -26.33 -0.60
N LEU A 306 7.17 -27.55 -0.27
CA LEU A 306 7.05 -28.66 -1.24
C LEU A 306 5.90 -28.46 -2.25
N LYS A 307 4.93 -27.59 -1.97
CA LYS A 307 3.84 -27.30 -2.91
C LYS A 307 4.40 -26.62 -4.16
N ARG A 308 4.21 -27.23 -5.33
CA ARG A 308 4.52 -26.63 -6.64
C ARG A 308 3.53 -25.49 -6.93
N GLU A 309 4.02 -24.40 -7.52
CA GLU A 309 3.17 -23.28 -7.94
C GLU A 309 2.49 -23.56 -9.28
N THR A 310 3.13 -24.34 -10.15
CA THR A 310 2.58 -24.86 -11.41
C THR A 310 3.27 -26.18 -11.75
N GLU A 311 2.62 -27.02 -12.57
CA GLU A 311 3.21 -28.20 -13.21
C GLU A 311 3.30 -28.04 -14.74
N SER A 312 2.84 -26.91 -15.28
CA SER A 312 2.83 -26.64 -16.72
C SER A 312 4.10 -25.87 -17.13
N MET A 313 4.95 -26.50 -17.93
CA MET A 313 6.12 -25.84 -18.53
C MET A 313 5.70 -24.68 -19.45
N SER A 314 4.59 -24.84 -20.17
CA SER A 314 4.00 -23.78 -21.01
C SER A 314 3.61 -22.56 -20.17
N ALA A 315 2.88 -22.76 -19.07
CA ALA A 315 2.52 -21.69 -18.14
C ALA A 315 3.76 -21.03 -17.53
N LEU A 316 4.79 -21.82 -17.19
CA LEU A 316 6.04 -21.32 -16.62
C LEU A 316 6.81 -20.43 -17.59
N ILE A 317 6.87 -20.79 -18.88
CA ILE A 317 7.55 -19.98 -19.91
C ILE A 317 6.77 -18.68 -20.16
N LEU A 318 5.44 -18.76 -20.36
CA LEU A 318 4.59 -17.59 -20.56
C LEU A 318 4.66 -16.62 -19.36
N PHE A 319 4.67 -17.17 -18.14
CA PHE A 319 4.90 -16.40 -16.93
C PHE A 319 6.22 -15.64 -17.02
N GLY A 320 7.33 -16.32 -17.32
CA GLY A 320 8.65 -15.72 -17.47
C GLY A 320 8.71 -14.58 -18.48
N GLN A 321 8.12 -14.80 -19.67
CA GLN A 321 8.01 -13.80 -20.73
C GLN A 321 7.16 -12.59 -20.30
N GLY A 322 6.07 -12.85 -19.57
CA GLY A 322 5.22 -11.81 -19.01
C GLY A 322 5.97 -10.94 -18.03
N ILE A 323 6.73 -11.53 -17.11
CA ILE A 323 7.51 -10.73 -16.18
C ILE A 323 8.71 -10.03 -16.86
N ASP A 324 9.33 -10.62 -17.89
CA ASP A 324 10.37 -9.95 -18.68
C ASP A 324 9.81 -8.71 -19.40
N SER A 325 8.60 -8.81 -19.94
CA SER A 325 7.90 -7.66 -20.54
C SER A 325 7.59 -6.57 -19.52
N ALA A 326 7.15 -6.94 -18.31
CA ALA A 326 6.96 -5.99 -17.21
C ALA A 326 8.27 -5.30 -16.79
N ASP A 327 9.39 -6.03 -16.75
CA ASP A 327 10.71 -5.48 -16.45
C ASP A 327 11.16 -4.42 -17.48
N ARG A 328 10.73 -4.57 -18.73
CA ARG A 328 10.93 -3.58 -19.80
C ARG A 328 9.93 -2.42 -19.78
N GLY A 329 8.97 -2.43 -18.84
CA GLY A 329 7.90 -1.44 -18.73
C GLY A 329 6.78 -1.58 -19.77
N ASP A 330 6.76 -2.70 -20.52
CA ASP A 330 5.66 -3.05 -21.42
C ASP A 330 4.59 -3.87 -20.67
N TYR A 331 3.82 -3.16 -19.85
CA TYR A 331 2.79 -3.78 -19.02
C TYR A 331 1.63 -4.36 -19.85
N ALA A 332 1.33 -3.80 -21.03
CA ALA A 332 0.31 -4.32 -21.92
C ALA A 332 0.66 -5.72 -22.44
N ALA A 333 1.89 -5.90 -22.91
CA ALA A 333 2.38 -7.23 -23.29
C ALA A 333 2.46 -8.17 -22.08
N ALA A 334 2.92 -7.66 -20.92
CA ALA A 334 2.99 -8.46 -19.69
C ALA A 334 1.62 -9.00 -19.27
N VAL A 335 0.58 -8.16 -19.23
CA VAL A 335 -0.78 -8.54 -18.87
C VAL A 335 -1.32 -9.62 -19.80
N LYS A 336 -1.08 -9.49 -21.11
CA LYS A 336 -1.47 -10.52 -22.08
C LYS A 336 -0.79 -11.86 -21.78
N LEU A 337 0.54 -11.88 -21.69
CA LEU A 337 1.33 -13.10 -21.46
C LEU A 337 1.00 -13.77 -20.13
N LEU A 338 0.74 -12.99 -19.08
CA LEU A 338 0.36 -13.51 -17.77
C LEU A 338 -1.06 -14.10 -17.77
N ARG A 339 -1.99 -13.55 -18.54
CA ARG A 339 -3.32 -14.16 -18.76
C ARG A 339 -3.22 -15.44 -19.57
N ASP A 340 -2.34 -15.50 -20.56
CA ASP A 340 -2.07 -16.72 -21.32
C ASP A 340 -1.48 -17.79 -20.39
N ALA A 341 -0.55 -17.44 -19.49
CA ALA A 341 -0.01 -18.35 -18.48
C ALA A 341 -1.10 -18.92 -17.54
N LEU A 342 -2.06 -18.08 -17.12
CA LEU A 342 -3.20 -18.52 -16.29
C LEU A 342 -4.27 -19.30 -17.06
N SER A 343 -4.29 -19.20 -18.39
CA SER A 343 -5.13 -20.03 -19.24
C SER A 343 -4.57 -21.45 -19.33
N GLU A 344 -3.24 -21.58 -19.33
CA GLU A 344 -2.53 -22.85 -19.28
C GLU A 344 -2.60 -23.51 -17.89
N ASP A 345 -2.50 -22.71 -16.81
CA ASP A 345 -2.64 -23.18 -15.43
C ASP A 345 -3.42 -22.16 -14.57
N PRO A 346 -4.74 -22.36 -14.41
CA PRO A 346 -5.59 -21.48 -13.62
C PRO A 346 -5.28 -21.46 -12.12
N ASP A 347 -4.50 -22.40 -11.59
CA ASP A 347 -4.14 -22.48 -10.16
C ASP A 347 -2.75 -21.90 -9.86
N PHE A 348 -2.09 -21.31 -10.87
CA PHE A 348 -0.78 -20.67 -10.72
C PHE A 348 -0.87 -19.32 -9.96
N GLU A 349 -0.98 -19.41 -8.63
CA GLU A 349 -1.21 -18.26 -7.73
C GLU A 349 -0.16 -17.16 -7.86
N LEU A 350 1.12 -17.51 -8.04
CA LEU A 350 2.16 -16.51 -8.26
C LEU A 350 1.92 -15.71 -9.55
N ALA A 351 1.50 -16.37 -10.64
CA ALA A 351 1.17 -15.68 -11.89
C ALA A 351 -0.04 -14.76 -11.72
N LYS A 352 -1.07 -15.14 -10.95
CA LYS A 352 -2.21 -14.26 -10.61
C LYS A 352 -1.75 -13.00 -9.90
N LYS A 353 -0.85 -13.15 -8.92
CA LYS A 353 -0.32 -12.01 -8.16
C LYS A 353 0.45 -11.05 -9.06
N VAL A 354 1.33 -11.57 -9.92
CA VAL A 354 2.10 -10.74 -10.86
C VAL A 354 1.20 -10.09 -11.91
N LEU A 355 0.16 -10.79 -12.39
CA LEU A 355 -0.85 -10.21 -13.28
C LEU A 355 -1.54 -9.00 -12.63
N ASN A 356 -2.00 -9.12 -11.39
CA ASN A 356 -2.63 -8.02 -10.68
C ASN A 356 -1.71 -6.79 -10.55
N ASP A 357 -0.42 -7.02 -10.27
CA ASP A 357 0.57 -5.94 -10.21
C ASP A 357 0.80 -5.31 -11.60
N ALA A 358 0.86 -6.11 -12.67
CA ALA A 358 1.03 -5.62 -14.04
C ALA A 358 -0.19 -4.82 -14.54
N GLU A 359 -1.41 -5.30 -14.28
CA GLU A 359 -2.65 -4.59 -14.60
C GLU A 359 -2.69 -3.22 -13.90
N ALA A 360 -2.38 -3.20 -12.60
CA ALA A 360 -2.27 -1.97 -11.81
C ALA A 360 -1.30 -0.95 -12.42
N HIS A 361 -0.14 -1.39 -12.92
CA HIS A 361 0.80 -0.52 -13.61
C HIS A 361 0.27 -0.02 -14.97
N GLU A 362 -0.44 -0.85 -15.73
CA GLU A 362 -1.03 -0.43 -17.01
C GLU A 362 -2.14 0.61 -16.83
N ILE A 363 -2.99 0.44 -15.81
CA ILE A 363 -4.00 1.42 -15.43
C ILE A 363 -3.34 2.73 -15.01
N ALA A 364 -2.31 2.65 -14.18
CA ALA A 364 -1.56 3.82 -13.75
C ALA A 364 -0.85 4.56 -14.89
N ARG A 365 -0.40 3.85 -15.94
CA ARG A 365 0.19 4.50 -17.12
C ARG A 365 -0.86 5.17 -18.01
N SER A 366 -2.04 4.58 -18.10
CA SER A 366 -3.16 5.10 -18.91
C SER A 366 -3.93 6.23 -18.23
N GLN A 367 -3.76 6.42 -16.93
CA GLN A 367 -4.44 7.46 -16.14
C GLN A 367 -3.43 8.40 -15.48
N ASP A 368 -3.67 9.70 -15.55
CA ASP A 368 -2.97 10.64 -14.65
C ASP A 368 -3.35 10.31 -13.19
N LEU A 369 -2.36 10.22 -12.31
CA LEU A 369 -2.54 9.99 -10.87
C LEU A 369 -3.53 10.98 -10.23
N SER A 370 -3.58 12.21 -10.75
CA SER A 370 -4.54 13.23 -10.34
C SER A 370 -6.00 12.83 -10.64
N ILE A 371 -6.22 12.05 -11.70
CA ILE A 371 -7.54 11.55 -12.11
C ILE A 371 -7.99 10.43 -11.16
N ILE A 372 -7.08 9.51 -10.78
CA ILE A 372 -7.36 8.46 -9.80
C ILE A 372 -7.78 9.11 -8.47
N GLU A 373 -7.00 10.08 -8.01
CA GLU A 373 -7.30 10.83 -6.79
C GLU A 373 -8.65 11.53 -6.87
N THR A 374 -8.92 12.26 -7.97
CA THR A 374 -10.18 12.95 -8.18
C THR A 374 -11.38 12.00 -8.17
N LYS A 375 -11.27 10.84 -8.82
CA LYS A 375 -12.33 9.82 -8.83
C LYS A 375 -12.59 9.26 -7.43
N VAL A 376 -11.54 8.92 -6.69
CA VAL A 376 -11.65 8.38 -5.34
C VAL A 376 -12.23 9.43 -4.40
N VAL A 377 -11.72 10.65 -4.41
CA VAL A 377 -12.24 11.76 -3.59
C VAL A 377 -13.71 12.05 -3.88
N ARG A 378 -14.12 12.13 -5.15
CA ARG A 378 -15.54 12.33 -5.51
C ARG A 378 -16.46 11.24 -4.96
N ARG A 379 -16.01 9.98 -4.96
CA ARG A 379 -16.77 8.85 -4.42
C ARG A 379 -16.84 8.88 -2.89
N ILE A 380 -15.76 9.28 -2.22
CA ILE A 380 -15.75 9.50 -0.77
C ILE A 380 -16.71 10.66 -0.42
N GLU A 381 -16.66 11.76 -1.16
CA GLU A 381 -17.50 12.93 -0.95
C GLU A 381 -18.99 12.62 -1.15
N SER A 382 -19.35 11.81 -2.14
CA SER A 382 -20.75 11.39 -2.32
C SER A 382 -21.25 10.48 -1.18
N GLN A 383 -20.39 9.61 -0.64
CA GLN A 383 -20.75 8.75 0.52
C GLN A 383 -20.83 9.56 1.82
N SER A 384 -19.89 10.48 2.04
CA SER A 384 -19.87 11.35 3.22
C SER A 384 -20.98 12.40 3.21
N ALA A 385 -21.37 12.95 2.06
CA ALA A 385 -22.49 13.89 1.96
C ALA A 385 -23.81 13.26 2.42
N ILE A 386 -23.98 11.95 2.23
CA ILE A 386 -25.12 11.19 2.77
C ILE A 386 -25.00 11.11 4.30
N HIS A 387 -23.84 10.73 4.81
CA HIS A 387 -23.59 10.57 6.25
C HIS A 387 -23.69 11.90 7.04
N ASP A 388 -23.07 12.97 6.54
CA ASP A 388 -23.10 14.31 7.14
C ASP A 388 -24.51 14.89 7.15
N ARG A 389 -25.32 14.60 6.12
CA ARG A 389 -26.73 15.01 6.09
C ARG A 389 -27.52 14.31 7.20
N PHE A 390 -27.28 13.03 7.44
CA PHE A 390 -27.90 12.30 8.55
C PHE A 390 -27.40 12.78 9.92
N SER A 391 -26.10 13.01 10.09
CA SER A 391 -25.51 13.50 11.35
C SER A 391 -25.97 14.93 11.71
N ARG A 392 -26.09 15.81 10.71
CA ARG A 392 -26.70 17.15 10.89
C ARG A 392 -28.18 17.08 11.23
N MET A 393 -28.91 16.11 10.68
CA MET A 393 -30.31 15.87 11.05
C MET A 393 -30.43 15.36 12.48
N ASP A 394 -29.56 14.43 12.89
CA ASP A 394 -29.57 13.82 14.21
C ASP A 394 -29.18 14.83 15.31
N SER A 395 -28.19 15.68 15.03
CA SER A 395 -27.80 16.81 15.91
C SER A 395 -28.84 17.94 15.96
N ALA A 396 -29.55 18.20 14.86
CA ALA A 396 -30.69 19.12 14.85
C ALA A 396 -31.86 18.56 15.70
N LEU A 397 -32.16 17.27 15.55
CA LEU A 397 -33.18 16.58 16.34
C LEU A 397 -32.80 16.51 17.83
N THR A 398 -31.54 16.21 18.18
CA THR A 398 -31.11 16.23 19.60
C THR A 398 -31.12 17.63 20.22
N ARG A 399 -30.93 18.69 19.43
CA ARG A 399 -31.15 20.08 19.90
C ARG A 399 -32.62 20.43 20.07
N GLU A 400 -33.48 19.95 19.17
CA GLU A 400 -34.92 20.21 19.19
C GLU A 400 -35.64 19.43 20.30
N PHE A 401 -35.09 18.29 20.72
CA PHE A 401 -35.62 17.42 21.77
C PHE A 401 -34.75 17.33 23.04
N ALA A 402 -33.81 18.26 23.24
CA ALA A 402 -33.07 18.35 24.50
C ALA A 402 -34.07 18.60 25.66
N PRO A 403 -34.02 17.83 26.77
CA PRO A 403 -34.91 18.07 27.89
C PRO A 403 -34.70 19.50 28.41
N PRO A 404 -35.78 20.22 28.76
CA PRO A 404 -35.69 21.60 29.22
C PRO A 404 -34.69 21.71 30.36
N THR A 405 -33.83 22.70 30.29
CA THR A 405 -32.84 22.93 31.35
C THR A 405 -33.55 23.48 32.59
N ALA A 406 -32.96 23.36 33.78
CA ALA A 406 -33.55 23.85 35.03
C ALA A 406 -33.89 25.36 35.02
N ALA A 407 -33.42 26.12 34.01
CA ALA A 407 -33.78 27.51 33.78
C ALA A 407 -35.15 27.70 33.08
N ASP A 408 -35.65 26.67 32.38
CA ASP A 408 -36.94 26.71 31.67
C ASP A 408 -38.13 26.39 32.60
N ALA A 409 -37.85 25.90 33.82
CA ALA A 409 -38.86 25.47 34.79
C ALA A 409 -39.50 26.59 35.63
N THR A 410 -39.20 27.87 35.38
CA THR A 410 -39.72 29.00 36.19
C THR A 410 -40.85 29.81 35.57
N LEU A 411 -41.48 29.33 34.48
CA LEU A 411 -42.62 30.03 33.85
C LEU A 411 -43.77 29.08 33.49
N GLU A 412 -44.28 28.30 34.45
CA GLU A 412 -45.63 27.74 34.34
C GLU A 412 -46.41 27.97 35.64
N GLY A 413 -47.17 29.06 35.65
CA GLY A 413 -48.28 29.26 36.57
C GLY A 413 -49.57 28.75 35.93
N ASP A 414 -50.25 27.82 36.61
CA ASP A 414 -51.65 27.41 36.48
C ASP A 414 -52.25 27.34 35.06
N ALA A 415 -52.03 26.23 34.37
CA ALA A 415 -52.91 25.74 33.32
C ALA A 415 -53.55 24.40 33.73
N PRO A 416 -54.89 24.22 33.62
CA PRO A 416 -55.54 22.98 34.00
C PRO A 416 -55.23 21.85 32.99
N PRO A 417 -55.24 20.58 33.43
CA PRO A 417 -54.80 19.47 32.60
C PRO A 417 -55.70 19.25 31.36
N PRO A 418 -55.13 18.80 30.23
CA PRO A 418 -55.89 18.53 29.01
C PRO A 418 -56.88 17.37 29.19
N LYS A 419 -58.12 17.57 28.70
CA LYS A 419 -59.27 16.68 28.87
C LYS A 419 -59.38 15.51 27.87
N THR A 420 -58.28 15.03 27.29
CA THR A 420 -58.38 13.93 26.31
C THR A 420 -57.15 13.01 26.35
N PRO A 421 -57.32 11.71 26.62
CA PRO A 421 -56.23 10.75 26.53
C PRO A 421 -55.86 10.49 25.06
N ILE A 422 -54.62 10.79 24.68
CA ILE A 422 -54.05 10.42 23.39
C ILE A 422 -53.67 8.94 23.44
N THR A 423 -54.35 8.11 22.66
CA THR A 423 -54.01 6.69 22.48
C THR A 423 -52.97 6.56 21.37
N ILE A 424 -51.76 6.11 21.70
CA ILE A 424 -50.72 5.80 20.71
C ILE A 424 -50.89 4.33 20.30
N ILE A 425 -51.27 4.09 19.04
CA ILE A 425 -51.32 2.76 18.45
C ILE A 425 -49.95 2.48 17.84
N VAL A 426 -49.20 1.54 18.42
CA VAL A 426 -47.99 0.96 17.82
C VAL A 426 -48.44 -0.22 16.96
N LYS A 427 -48.29 -0.12 15.64
CA LYS A 427 -48.38 -1.29 14.75
C LYS A 427 -47.04 -2.04 14.80
N GLN A 428 -47.09 -3.30 15.21
CA GLN A 428 -46.01 -4.28 15.02
C GLN A 428 -45.86 -4.66 13.55
#